data_AF-A0A495FJE3-F1
#
_entry.id   AF-A0A495FJE3-F1
#
_cell.length_a   1.000
_cell.length_b   1.000
_cell.length_c   1.000
_cell.angle_alpha   90.00
_cell.angle_beta   90.00
_cell.angle_gamma   90.00
#
_symmetry.space_group_name_H-M   'P 1'
#
loop_
_entity.id
_entity.type
_entity.pdbx_description
1 polymer ?
#
loop_
_entity_poly.entity_id
_entity_poly.type
_entity_poly.pdbx_seq_one_letter_code
_entity_poly.pdbx_strand_id
1 'polypeptide(L)'
;MEAFMGMIMPVGFNYAPRGWAFCNGQTVPIQQNSAMFALLGTTYGGDGVNTFGLPDLRGRVPVGSQAPGPGLTPIAQGEKAGTNNNTVIGTGSVTVTLNASNLPPHTHPATFDPAGLTGTTHLQASTGTTGTSTTPANGSFLSASPSGPSSASIYSPTATGPVNLGGVSTAIGGTGAVTVGANTGGQPLAAPVTTTAMVSNMQPYLGLNYIICMEGIFPSRN
;
A
#
# COMPACT_ATOMS: atom_id res chain seq x y z
N MET A 1 6.48 -37.16 35.11
CA MET A 1 7.43 -36.68 34.08
C MET A 1 8.16 -35.52 34.69
N GLU A 2 9.47 -35.60 34.85
CA GLU A 2 10.27 -34.50 35.36
C GLU A 2 10.62 -33.60 34.17
N ALA A 3 10.17 -32.35 34.20
CA ALA A 3 10.47 -31.36 33.17
C ALA A 3 11.70 -30.54 33.58
N PHE A 4 12.41 -29.98 32.61
CA PHE A 4 13.45 -29.01 32.89
C PHE A 4 12.83 -27.67 33.29
N MET A 5 13.39 -27.04 34.32
CA MET A 5 13.02 -25.68 34.72
C MET A 5 13.24 -24.72 33.54
N GLY A 6 12.27 -23.83 33.30
CA GLY A 6 12.27 -22.94 32.13
C GLY A 6 11.70 -23.56 30.85
N MET A 7 11.38 -24.86 30.82
CA MET A 7 10.69 -25.48 29.68
C MET A 7 9.31 -24.84 29.46
N ILE A 8 9.02 -24.44 28.22
CA ILE A 8 7.74 -23.89 27.79
C ILE A 8 7.01 -24.92 26.93
N MET A 9 5.70 -25.09 27.14
CA MET A 9 4.85 -25.93 26.29
C MET A 9 3.44 -25.36 26.08
N PRO A 10 2.82 -25.59 24.91
CA PRO A 10 1.41 -25.32 24.70
C PRO A 10 0.53 -26.37 25.40
N VAL A 11 -0.62 -25.96 25.92
CA VAL A 11 -1.58 -26.82 26.63
C VAL A 11 -3.03 -26.48 26.25
N GLY A 12 -3.89 -27.50 26.23
CA GLY A 12 -5.32 -27.39 25.91
C GLY A 12 -6.22 -27.07 27.11
N PHE A 13 -5.68 -27.03 28.33
CA PHE A 13 -6.41 -26.71 29.56
C PHE A 13 -6.20 -25.25 29.99
N ASN A 14 -7.07 -24.75 30.88
CA ASN A 14 -7.19 -23.34 31.26
C ASN A 14 -6.62 -23.00 32.66
N TYR A 15 -5.79 -23.88 33.23
CA TYR A 15 -5.08 -23.64 34.50
C TYR A 15 -3.59 -24.00 34.37
N ALA A 16 -2.74 -23.39 35.18
CA ALA A 16 -1.35 -23.84 35.34
C ALA A 16 -1.30 -24.95 36.40
N PRO A 17 -0.77 -26.15 36.11
CA PRO A 17 -0.55 -27.19 37.11
C PRO A 17 0.42 -26.74 38.21
N ARG A 18 0.44 -27.43 39.36
CA ARG A 18 1.43 -27.16 40.41
C ARG A 18 2.85 -27.30 39.84
N GLY A 19 3.73 -26.35 40.18
CA GLY A 19 5.08 -26.26 39.63
C GLY A 19 5.18 -25.61 38.25
N TRP A 20 4.07 -25.07 37.70
CA TRP A 20 4.02 -24.36 36.44
C TRP A 20 3.37 -22.98 36.60
N ALA A 21 3.67 -22.07 35.68
CA ALA A 21 3.00 -20.77 35.56
C ALA A 21 2.62 -20.50 34.10
N PHE A 22 1.63 -19.63 33.85
CA PHE A 22 1.31 -19.21 32.49
C PHE A 22 2.37 -18.25 31.92
N CYS A 23 2.58 -18.28 30.62
CA CYS A 23 3.38 -17.30 29.88
C CYS A 23 2.58 -16.01 29.63
N ASN A 24 2.16 -15.33 30.69
CA ASN A 24 1.32 -14.12 30.66
C ASN A 24 2.08 -12.83 31.03
N GLY A 25 3.40 -12.84 31.07
CA GLY A 25 4.21 -11.65 31.36
C GLY A 25 4.27 -11.20 32.82
N GLN A 26 3.79 -12.00 33.78
CA GLN A 26 3.87 -11.64 35.19
C GLN A 26 5.31 -11.59 35.70
N THR A 27 5.56 -10.71 36.66
CA THR A 27 6.81 -10.66 37.43
C THR A 27 6.76 -11.62 38.62
N VAL A 28 7.91 -12.18 38.97
CA VAL A 28 8.09 -13.22 39.99
C VAL A 28 9.23 -12.82 40.94
N PRO A 29 9.10 -13.00 42.27
CA PRO A 29 10.15 -12.64 43.22
C PRO A 29 11.38 -13.56 43.09
N ILE A 30 12.56 -12.95 42.94
CA ILE A 30 13.86 -13.63 42.80
C ILE A 30 14.18 -14.45 44.06
N GLN A 31 13.89 -13.93 45.26
CA GLN A 31 14.21 -14.60 46.53
C GLN A 31 13.61 -16.00 46.67
N GLN A 32 12.45 -16.26 46.05
CA GLN A 32 11.76 -17.54 46.08
C GLN A 32 12.04 -18.41 44.84
N ASN A 33 12.66 -17.84 43.80
CA ASN A 33 12.78 -18.44 42.47
C ASN A 33 14.19 -18.20 41.88
N SER A 34 15.23 -18.26 42.73
CA SER A 34 16.62 -17.93 42.37
C SER A 34 17.16 -18.81 41.23
N ALA A 35 16.79 -20.09 41.23
CA ALA A 35 17.11 -21.03 40.15
C ALA A 35 16.49 -20.59 38.80
N MET A 36 15.21 -20.19 38.77
CA MET A 36 14.58 -19.71 37.54
C MET A 36 15.19 -18.39 37.07
N PHE A 37 15.52 -17.49 37.99
CA PHE A 37 16.22 -16.24 37.66
C PHE A 37 17.61 -16.48 37.03
N ALA A 38 18.35 -17.49 37.50
CA ALA A 38 19.64 -17.88 36.91
C ALA A 38 19.53 -18.39 35.45
N LEU A 39 18.33 -18.82 35.02
CA LEU A 39 18.06 -19.24 33.64
C LEU A 39 17.57 -18.10 32.75
N LEU A 40 16.60 -17.31 33.23
CA LEU A 40 15.91 -16.29 32.42
C LEU A 40 16.47 -14.88 32.55
N GLY A 41 17.21 -14.58 33.62
CA GLY A 41 17.66 -13.23 33.95
C GLY A 41 16.52 -12.21 33.90
N THR A 42 16.78 -11.04 33.30
CA THR A 42 15.79 -9.99 33.05
C THR A 42 15.22 -10.01 31.62
N THR A 43 15.46 -11.08 30.84
CA THR A 43 15.13 -11.16 29.40
C THR A 43 13.66 -10.87 29.08
N TYR A 44 12.74 -11.16 30.00
CA TYR A 44 11.30 -10.91 29.83
C TYR A 44 10.76 -9.79 30.75
N GLY A 45 11.63 -9.08 31.48
CA GLY A 45 11.30 -7.95 32.36
C GLY A 45 11.74 -8.15 33.82
N GLY A 46 11.17 -7.34 34.71
CA GLY A 46 11.56 -7.23 36.13
C GLY A 46 12.67 -6.22 36.37
N ASP A 47 13.03 -6.00 37.63
CA ASP A 47 14.09 -5.08 38.06
C ASP A 47 15.48 -5.75 38.16
N GLY A 48 15.55 -7.07 38.10
CA GLY A 48 16.80 -7.84 38.20
C GLY A 48 17.40 -7.88 39.62
N VAL A 49 16.71 -7.34 40.61
CA VAL A 49 17.16 -7.24 42.01
C VAL A 49 16.17 -7.94 42.94
N ASN A 50 14.88 -7.58 42.86
CA ASN A 50 13.81 -8.19 43.63
C ASN A 50 12.97 -9.16 42.79
N THR A 51 12.87 -8.90 41.49
CA THR A 51 11.91 -9.52 40.56
C THR A 51 12.49 -9.75 39.16
N PHE A 52 11.96 -10.76 38.48
CA PHE A 52 12.18 -11.01 37.06
C PHE A 52 10.85 -11.29 36.35
N GLY A 53 10.79 -11.06 35.04
CA GLY A 53 9.62 -11.32 34.22
C GLY A 53 9.60 -12.74 33.67
N LEU A 54 8.40 -13.30 33.53
CA LEU A 54 8.14 -14.49 32.69
C LEU A 54 7.75 -14.07 31.27
N PRO A 55 7.86 -14.96 30.25
CA PRO A 55 7.45 -14.66 28.88
C PRO A 55 5.98 -14.20 28.80
N ASP A 56 5.65 -13.34 27.83
CA ASP A 56 4.27 -12.94 27.51
C ASP A 56 3.89 -13.37 26.09
N LEU A 57 3.30 -14.56 25.97
CA LEU A 57 2.89 -15.17 24.71
C LEU A 57 1.42 -14.88 24.35
N ARG A 58 0.71 -14.06 25.14
CA ARG A 58 -0.67 -13.68 24.84
C ARG A 58 -0.72 -12.87 23.54
N GLY A 59 -1.46 -13.36 22.54
CA GLY A 59 -1.56 -12.75 21.23
C GLY A 59 -0.27 -12.79 20.40
N ARG A 60 0.67 -13.71 20.72
CA ARG A 60 1.94 -13.89 20.02
C ARG A 60 2.18 -15.36 19.68
N VAL A 61 2.83 -15.61 18.55
CA VAL A 61 3.34 -16.94 18.18
C VAL A 61 4.82 -17.00 18.56
N PRO A 62 5.29 -18.01 19.30
CA PRO A 62 6.71 -18.16 19.59
C PRO A 62 7.48 -18.49 18.31
N VAL A 63 8.62 -17.83 18.11
CA VAL A 63 9.53 -18.02 16.98
C VAL A 63 10.93 -18.38 17.50
N GLY A 64 11.72 -19.08 16.69
CA GLY A 64 13.07 -19.50 17.08
C GLY A 64 14.03 -18.31 17.22
N SER A 65 14.49 -18.03 18.43
CA SER A 65 15.56 -17.06 18.69
C SER A 65 16.92 -17.74 18.59
N GLN A 66 17.74 -17.35 17.60
CA GLN A 66 19.15 -17.76 17.45
C GLN A 66 19.87 -16.98 16.36
N ALA A 67 21.18 -17.23 16.21
CA ALA A 67 22.02 -16.62 15.18
C ALA A 67 21.45 -16.90 13.76
N PRO A 68 21.54 -15.94 12.82
CA PRO A 68 20.86 -16.03 11.53
C PRO A 68 21.39 -17.19 10.67
N GLY A 69 20.47 -18.04 10.21
CA GLY A 69 20.69 -18.87 9.03
C GLY A 69 20.59 -18.03 7.75
N PRO A 70 21.13 -18.50 6.61
CA PRO A 70 21.04 -17.78 5.33
C PRO A 70 19.59 -17.45 4.97
N GLY A 71 19.29 -16.16 4.75
CA GLY A 71 17.94 -15.68 4.41
C GLY A 71 16.99 -15.50 5.60
N LEU A 72 17.41 -15.72 6.84
CA LEU A 72 16.60 -15.48 8.04
C LEU A 72 16.93 -14.12 8.69
N THR A 73 15.89 -13.40 9.10
CA THR A 73 16.04 -12.22 9.98
C THR A 73 16.49 -12.70 11.37
N PRO A 74 17.55 -12.11 11.98
CA PRO A 74 17.89 -12.40 13.37
C PRO A 74 16.75 -11.95 14.29
N ILE A 75 16.41 -12.78 15.29
CA ILE A 75 15.43 -12.45 16.33
C ILE A 75 16.07 -12.71 17.69
N ALA A 76 16.16 -11.67 18.52
CA ALA A 76 16.75 -11.78 19.84
C ALA A 76 15.81 -12.54 20.81
N GLN A 77 16.37 -13.27 21.77
CA GLN A 77 15.56 -13.92 22.79
C GLN A 77 14.86 -12.86 23.66
N GLY A 78 13.54 -12.96 23.80
CA GLY A 78 12.72 -11.97 24.50
C GLY A 78 12.24 -10.80 23.63
N GLU A 79 12.66 -10.71 22.37
CA GLU A 79 12.19 -9.69 21.43
C GLU A 79 10.67 -9.77 21.21
N LYS A 80 10.01 -8.62 21.25
CA LYS A 80 8.57 -8.49 21.03
C LYS A 80 8.33 -7.73 19.72
N ALA A 81 8.35 -8.47 18.61
CA ALA A 81 8.08 -7.96 17.27
C ALA A 81 6.63 -8.26 16.82
N GLY A 82 6.19 -7.53 15.78
CA GLY A 82 4.85 -7.66 15.20
C GLY A 82 3.73 -6.99 16.01
N THR A 83 2.54 -6.89 15.42
CA THR A 83 1.35 -6.31 16.06
C THR A 83 0.17 -7.26 15.88
N ASN A 84 -0.57 -7.53 16.95
CA ASN A 84 -1.74 -8.43 16.95
C ASN A 84 -3.00 -7.79 16.33
N ASN A 85 -2.97 -6.49 16.03
CA ASN A 85 -3.98 -5.78 15.26
C ASN A 85 -3.30 -4.73 14.38
N ASN A 86 -3.52 -4.79 13.06
CA ASN A 86 -2.99 -3.77 12.13
C ASN A 86 -3.94 -2.56 12.12
N THR A 87 -3.86 -1.76 13.18
CA THR A 87 -4.75 -0.63 13.42
C THR A 87 -4.37 0.56 12.53
N VAL A 88 -4.91 0.61 11.31
CA VAL A 88 -4.76 1.76 10.40
C VAL A 88 -5.60 2.93 10.91
N ILE A 89 -5.03 3.76 11.80
CA ILE A 89 -5.58 5.06 12.18
C ILE A 89 -4.73 6.15 11.52
N GLY A 90 -5.37 7.05 10.77
CA GLY A 90 -4.73 8.13 10.01
C GLY A 90 -4.01 9.21 10.83
N THR A 91 -3.81 9.02 12.13
CA THR A 91 -3.18 9.98 13.06
C THR A 91 -2.53 9.27 14.28
N GLY A 92 -1.62 8.32 14.04
CA GLY A 92 -0.78 7.80 15.14
C GLY A 92 -0.18 6.40 14.96
N SER A 93 0.92 6.32 14.20
CA SER A 93 1.96 5.26 14.25
C SER A 93 1.54 3.81 14.62
N VAL A 94 1.11 3.03 13.63
CA VAL A 94 1.96 1.99 13.01
C VAL A 94 1.61 1.93 11.52
N THR A 95 2.54 2.34 10.65
CA THR A 95 2.35 2.29 9.19
C THR A 95 3.11 1.12 8.58
N VAL A 96 2.41 0.06 8.18
CA VAL A 96 2.94 -0.89 7.19
C VAL A 96 2.78 -0.25 5.82
N THR A 97 3.73 0.61 5.45
CA THR A 97 3.77 1.25 4.13
C THR A 97 4.19 0.23 3.09
N LEU A 98 3.20 -0.42 2.45
CA LEU A 98 3.42 -1.27 1.28
C LEU A 98 3.97 -0.40 0.14
N ASN A 99 5.22 -0.65 -0.24
CA ASN A 99 5.83 -0.01 -1.41
C ASN A 99 5.79 -0.95 -2.62
N ALA A 100 6.16 -0.45 -3.81
CA ALA A 100 6.13 -1.24 -5.04
C ALA A 100 7.01 -2.51 -4.99
N SER A 101 8.05 -2.54 -4.16
CA SER A 101 8.90 -3.73 -3.96
C SER A 101 8.26 -4.80 -3.05
N ASN A 102 7.13 -4.50 -2.39
CA ASN A 102 6.34 -5.46 -1.63
C ASN A 102 5.23 -6.14 -2.45
N LEU A 103 5.08 -5.75 -3.73
CA LEU A 103 4.09 -6.30 -4.65
C LEU A 103 4.82 -6.90 -5.87
N PRO A 104 4.43 -8.08 -6.37
CA PRO A 104 4.92 -8.57 -7.65
C PRO A 104 4.66 -7.55 -8.77
N PRO A 105 5.57 -7.42 -9.76
CA PRO A 105 5.33 -6.58 -10.93
C PRO A 105 4.04 -6.96 -11.64
N HIS A 106 3.15 -5.99 -11.83
CA HIS A 106 1.85 -6.18 -12.46
C HIS A 106 1.49 -4.95 -13.31
N THR A 107 0.56 -5.12 -14.24
CA THR A 107 0.09 -4.08 -15.15
C THR A 107 -1.43 -3.95 -15.07
N HIS A 108 -1.95 -2.79 -15.47
CA HIS A 108 -3.39 -2.53 -15.59
C HIS A 108 -3.72 -2.05 -17.00
N PRO A 109 -4.82 -2.51 -17.63
CA PRO A 109 -5.28 -1.93 -18.88
C PRO A 109 -5.85 -0.52 -18.62
N ALA A 110 -5.23 0.49 -19.24
CA ALA A 110 -5.76 1.84 -19.26
C ALA A 110 -6.53 2.07 -20.56
N THR A 111 -7.80 2.42 -20.46
CA THR A 111 -8.67 2.80 -21.58
C THR A 111 -8.90 4.31 -21.55
N PHE A 112 -8.59 4.99 -22.65
CA PHE A 112 -8.94 6.39 -22.83
C PHE A 112 -10.34 6.50 -23.45
N ASP A 113 -11.26 7.14 -22.74
CA ASP A 113 -12.57 7.53 -23.26
C ASP A 113 -12.50 8.97 -23.80
N PRO A 114 -12.67 9.18 -25.12
CA PRO A 114 -12.71 10.51 -25.72
C PRO A 114 -14.03 11.25 -25.46
N ALA A 115 -14.98 10.72 -24.69
CA ALA A 115 -16.20 11.44 -24.27
C ALA A 115 -15.86 12.73 -23.49
N GLY A 116 -15.84 13.85 -24.20
CA GLY A 116 -15.37 15.15 -23.70
C GLY A 116 -14.42 15.87 -24.66
N LEU A 117 -13.89 15.18 -25.68
CA LEU A 117 -13.27 15.82 -26.85
C LEU A 117 -14.38 16.34 -27.78
N THR A 118 -14.21 17.58 -28.23
CA THR A 118 -15.08 18.24 -29.20
C THR A 118 -14.25 18.73 -30.39
N GLY A 119 -14.71 18.47 -31.61
CA GLY A 119 -14.13 19.02 -32.84
C GLY A 119 -14.91 20.25 -33.30
N THR A 120 -14.28 21.42 -33.40
CA THR A 120 -14.93 22.72 -33.70
C THR A 120 -14.53 23.32 -35.04
N THR A 121 -15.55 23.86 -35.74
CA THR A 121 -15.88 23.78 -37.18
C THR A 121 -15.62 24.96 -38.19
N HIS A 122 -14.46 25.64 -38.30
CA HIS A 122 -14.34 27.04 -38.82
C HIS A 122 -13.54 27.34 -40.13
N LEU A 123 -14.17 27.60 -41.30
CA LEU A 123 -13.46 28.04 -42.56
C LEU A 123 -12.77 29.40 -42.35
N GLN A 124 -11.88 29.86 -43.25
CA GLN A 124 -11.28 31.21 -43.14
C GLN A 124 -11.37 32.06 -44.41
N ALA A 125 -11.64 33.35 -44.23
CA ALA A 125 -11.50 34.39 -45.27
C ALA A 125 -10.70 35.60 -44.78
N SER A 126 -10.10 36.33 -45.71
CA SER A 126 -9.43 37.60 -45.45
C SER A 126 -10.43 38.75 -45.33
N THR A 127 -10.17 39.68 -44.40
CA THR A 127 -10.93 40.94 -44.27
C THR A 127 -10.16 42.15 -44.81
N GLY A 128 -8.83 42.07 -44.87
CA GLY A 128 -7.94 43.18 -45.28
C GLY A 128 -7.45 43.15 -46.73
N THR A 129 -7.80 42.13 -47.51
CA THR A 129 -7.42 42.00 -48.93
C THR A 129 -8.63 41.59 -49.78
N THR A 130 -8.67 42.04 -51.04
CA THR A 130 -9.63 41.59 -52.07
C THR A 130 -9.05 40.44 -52.91
N GLY A 131 -9.93 39.61 -53.48
CA GLY A 131 -9.53 38.47 -54.29
C GLY A 131 -9.01 38.91 -55.66
N THR A 132 -7.95 38.26 -56.12
CA THR A 132 -7.30 38.58 -57.41
C THR A 132 -7.47 37.46 -58.44
N SER A 133 -7.90 36.27 -58.01
CA SER A 133 -8.14 35.11 -58.88
C SER A 133 -9.56 34.58 -58.78
N THR A 134 -10.09 34.12 -59.92
CA THR A 134 -11.34 33.35 -60.04
C THR A 134 -11.13 31.84 -59.85
N THR A 135 -9.88 31.37 -59.92
CA THR A 135 -9.49 29.96 -59.73
C THR A 135 -8.67 29.81 -58.45
N PRO A 136 -9.00 28.88 -57.53
CA PRO A 136 -8.22 28.67 -56.32
C PRO A 136 -6.88 28.00 -56.61
N ALA A 137 -5.82 28.45 -55.94
CA ALA A 137 -4.52 27.78 -55.85
C ALA A 137 -4.30 27.24 -54.44
N ASN A 138 -3.32 26.34 -54.25
CA ASN A 138 -2.95 25.85 -52.91
C ASN A 138 -2.61 27.02 -51.98
N GLY A 139 -3.15 27.02 -50.75
CA GLY A 139 -2.98 28.10 -49.78
C GLY A 139 -3.86 29.35 -50.01
N SER A 140 -4.74 29.36 -51.01
CA SER A 140 -5.64 30.50 -51.24
C SER A 140 -6.72 30.63 -50.16
N PHE A 141 -6.95 31.84 -49.69
CA PHE A 141 -8.06 32.19 -48.81
C PHE A 141 -9.24 32.73 -49.62
N LEU A 142 -10.45 32.54 -49.09
CA LEU A 142 -11.62 33.30 -49.54
C LEU A 142 -11.46 34.78 -49.18
N SER A 143 -12.06 35.66 -49.97
CA SER A 143 -11.87 37.11 -49.89
C SER A 143 -13.00 37.85 -50.63
N ALA A 144 -13.18 39.14 -50.35
CA ALA A 144 -14.15 39.98 -51.04
C ALA A 144 -13.77 40.17 -52.52
N SER A 145 -14.75 40.05 -53.43
CA SER A 145 -14.51 40.28 -54.86
C SER A 145 -14.35 41.77 -55.16
N PRO A 146 -13.35 42.19 -55.95
CA PRO A 146 -13.18 43.59 -56.37
C PRO A 146 -14.17 44.02 -57.46
N SER A 147 -14.88 43.09 -58.10
CA SER A 147 -15.87 43.38 -59.15
C SER A 147 -16.91 42.25 -59.33
N GLY A 148 -17.96 42.51 -60.12
CA GLY A 148 -18.99 41.55 -60.54
C GLY A 148 -19.67 42.02 -61.85
N PRO A 149 -20.59 41.24 -62.46
CA PRO A 149 -21.21 40.01 -61.94
C PRO A 149 -20.85 38.72 -62.71
N SER A 150 -20.01 38.76 -63.75
CA SER A 150 -19.77 37.60 -64.63
C SER A 150 -18.80 36.56 -64.05
N SER A 151 -17.76 37.03 -63.36
CA SER A 151 -16.72 36.20 -62.72
C SER A 151 -16.19 36.92 -61.48
N ALA A 152 -16.47 36.39 -60.29
CA ALA A 152 -16.02 37.00 -59.04
C ALA A 152 -14.61 36.49 -58.67
N SER A 153 -13.61 37.37 -58.68
CA SER A 153 -12.27 37.05 -58.17
C SER A 153 -12.31 37.05 -56.64
N ILE A 154 -12.55 35.88 -56.04
CA ILE A 154 -12.73 35.72 -54.57
C ILE A 154 -11.56 35.01 -53.88
N TYR A 155 -10.53 34.61 -54.63
CA TYR A 155 -9.36 33.93 -54.06
C TYR A 155 -8.17 34.89 -53.97
N SER A 156 -7.50 34.89 -52.82
CA SER A 156 -6.26 35.62 -52.57
C SER A 156 -5.18 34.67 -52.04
N PRO A 157 -3.92 34.76 -52.51
CA PRO A 157 -2.80 33.94 -52.01
C PRO A 157 -2.33 34.36 -50.61
N THR A 158 -2.75 35.53 -50.11
CA THR A 158 -2.37 36.05 -48.79
C THR A 158 -3.57 36.67 -48.08
N ALA A 159 -3.79 36.28 -46.82
CA ALA A 159 -4.81 36.87 -45.96
C ALA A 159 -4.21 37.93 -45.01
N THR A 160 -4.94 39.01 -44.80
CA THR A 160 -4.68 40.00 -43.75
C THR A 160 -5.92 40.06 -42.86
N GLY A 161 -5.73 39.90 -41.55
CA GLY A 161 -6.83 39.76 -40.59
C GLY A 161 -7.77 38.61 -40.98
N PRO A 162 -7.29 37.35 -41.06
CA PRO A 162 -8.16 36.21 -41.38
C PRO A 162 -9.23 36.05 -40.30
N VAL A 163 -10.48 35.96 -40.73
CA VAL A 163 -11.63 35.68 -39.86
C VAL A 163 -12.19 34.30 -40.17
N ASN A 164 -12.71 33.67 -39.13
CA ASN A 164 -13.38 32.39 -39.26
C ASN A 164 -14.74 32.58 -39.97
N LEU A 165 -14.81 32.15 -41.23
CA LEU A 165 -16.05 31.96 -41.98
C LEU A 165 -16.91 30.86 -41.33
N GLY A 166 -18.22 31.01 -41.47
CA GLY A 166 -19.16 29.96 -41.09
C GLY A 166 -18.89 28.68 -41.89
N GLY A 167 -18.50 27.61 -41.19
CA GLY A 167 -18.50 26.23 -41.70
C GLY A 167 -17.25 25.74 -42.43
N VAL A 168 -16.19 25.37 -41.68
CA VAL A 168 -15.20 24.27 -41.92
C VAL A 168 -13.67 24.54 -41.71
N SER A 169 -13.17 24.17 -40.52
CA SER A 169 -11.78 23.82 -40.10
C SER A 169 -11.93 23.05 -38.81
N THR A 170 -11.13 22.03 -38.52
CA THR A 170 -11.32 21.20 -37.32
C THR A 170 -10.22 21.40 -36.30
N ALA A 171 -10.54 22.13 -35.21
CA ALA A 171 -9.74 22.11 -33.98
C ALA A 171 -10.36 21.09 -33.01
N ILE A 172 -9.57 20.13 -32.51
CA ILE A 172 -10.05 19.17 -31.49
C ILE A 172 -9.60 19.69 -30.13
N GLY A 173 -10.55 19.98 -29.25
CA GLY A 173 -10.32 20.50 -27.90
C GLY A 173 -11.26 19.89 -26.88
N GLY A 174 -10.81 19.85 -25.62
CA GLY A 174 -11.53 19.27 -24.49
C GLY A 174 -10.69 18.26 -23.72
N THR A 175 -11.30 17.59 -22.76
CA THR A 175 -10.67 16.61 -21.86
C THR A 175 -11.41 15.29 -21.95
N GLY A 176 -10.71 14.22 -22.32
CA GLY A 176 -11.21 12.85 -22.20
C GLY A 176 -10.80 12.23 -20.85
N ALA A 177 -11.50 11.19 -20.42
CA ALA A 177 -11.19 10.48 -19.19
C ALA A 177 -10.26 9.28 -19.47
N VAL A 178 -9.17 9.15 -18.72
CA VAL A 178 -8.43 7.88 -18.66
C VAL A 178 -9.02 7.05 -17.53
N THR A 179 -9.71 5.97 -17.88
CA THR A 179 -10.16 4.97 -16.90
C THR A 179 -9.16 3.82 -16.88
N VAL A 180 -8.55 3.59 -15.72
CA VAL A 180 -7.79 2.36 -15.47
C VAL A 180 -8.80 1.29 -15.10
N GLY A 181 -8.93 0.26 -15.94
CA GLY A 181 -9.94 -0.78 -15.75
C GLY A 181 -9.65 -1.62 -14.50
N ALA A 182 -10.69 -1.95 -13.73
CA ALA A 182 -10.57 -2.94 -12.67
C ALA A 182 -10.21 -4.31 -13.28
N ASN A 183 -9.21 -4.98 -12.72
CA ASN A 183 -8.81 -6.30 -13.17
C ASN A 183 -9.95 -7.30 -12.89
N THR A 184 -10.61 -7.79 -13.93
CA THR A 184 -11.82 -8.64 -13.81
C THR A 184 -11.51 -10.07 -13.34
N GLY A 185 -10.24 -10.45 -13.24
CA GLY A 185 -9.80 -11.57 -12.42
C GLY A 185 -9.79 -11.17 -10.94
N GLY A 186 -10.90 -11.43 -10.23
CA GLY A 186 -11.20 -10.89 -8.91
C GLY A 186 -10.09 -11.08 -7.86
N GLN A 187 -9.29 -10.03 -7.66
CA GLN A 187 -8.30 -9.85 -6.58
C GLN A 187 -8.37 -8.41 -6.05
N PRO A 188 -8.09 -8.17 -4.76
CA PRO A 188 -8.53 -6.96 -4.07
C PRO A 188 -7.83 -5.65 -4.45
N LEU A 189 -8.55 -4.56 -4.17
CA LEU A 189 -8.32 -3.16 -4.56
C LEU A 189 -7.04 -2.51 -3.98
N ALA A 190 -6.37 -1.69 -4.80
CA ALA A 190 -5.35 -0.73 -4.38
C ALA A 190 -5.46 0.63 -5.10
N ALA A 191 -6.65 1.25 -5.01
CA ALA A 191 -6.76 2.71 -5.10
C ALA A 191 -6.16 3.36 -3.84
N PRO A 192 -6.02 4.70 -3.73
CA PRO A 192 -5.84 5.36 -2.44
C PRO A 192 -7.14 5.21 -1.62
N VAL A 193 -7.26 4.06 -0.96
CA VAL A 193 -8.44 3.69 -0.16
C VAL A 193 -8.25 4.22 1.26
N THR A 194 -8.98 5.28 1.60
CA THR A 194 -9.08 5.79 2.99
C THR A 194 -10.04 4.91 3.81
N THR A 195 -9.77 3.60 3.88
CA THR A 195 -10.55 2.69 4.73
C THR A 195 -10.02 2.68 6.16
N THR A 196 -10.91 2.98 7.10
CA THR A 196 -10.78 2.58 8.52
C THR A 196 -11.09 1.08 8.68
N ALA A 197 -10.51 0.24 7.82
CA ALA A 197 -10.74 -1.21 7.81
C ALA A 197 -9.47 -1.93 8.30
N MET A 198 -9.59 -2.61 9.43
CA MET A 198 -8.53 -3.46 9.97
C MET A 198 -8.43 -4.74 9.13
N VAL A 199 -7.39 -4.85 8.29
CA VAL A 199 -7.07 -6.10 7.60
C VAL A 199 -6.07 -6.88 8.45
N SER A 200 -6.51 -8.00 9.01
CA SER A 200 -5.62 -8.92 9.71
C SER A 200 -4.74 -9.66 8.71
N ASN A 201 -3.42 -9.53 8.85
CA ASN A 201 -2.44 -10.34 8.12
C ASN A 201 -1.99 -11.57 8.94
N MET A 202 -2.76 -11.97 9.95
CA MET A 202 -2.48 -13.16 10.74
C MET A 202 -2.99 -14.40 9.98
N GLN A 203 -2.12 -15.40 9.81
CA GLN A 203 -2.53 -16.71 9.30
C GLN A 203 -3.62 -17.32 10.20
N PRO A 204 -4.48 -18.24 9.69
CA PRO A 204 -5.47 -18.93 10.51
C PRO A 204 -4.83 -19.57 11.75
N TYR A 205 -5.36 -19.26 12.93
CA TYR A 205 -4.77 -19.66 14.20
C TYR A 205 -5.81 -20.26 15.15
N LEU A 206 -5.34 -21.14 16.05
CA LEU A 206 -6.09 -21.65 17.19
C LEU A 206 -5.39 -21.21 18.47
N GLY A 207 -6.12 -20.59 19.39
CA GLY A 207 -5.58 -20.17 20.68
C GLY A 207 -5.31 -21.37 21.59
N LEU A 208 -4.05 -21.54 21.99
CA LEU A 208 -3.63 -22.45 23.06
C LEU A 208 -2.98 -21.65 24.18
N ASN A 209 -3.11 -22.12 25.43
CA ASN A 209 -2.39 -21.55 26.54
C ASN A 209 -0.94 -22.02 26.50
N TYR A 210 0.00 -21.17 26.91
CA TYR A 210 1.39 -21.56 27.12
C TYR A 210 1.71 -21.52 28.60
N ILE A 211 2.38 -22.57 29.08
CA ILE A 211 2.88 -22.66 30.45
C ILE A 211 4.39 -22.88 30.46
N ILE A 212 5.05 -22.39 31.52
CA ILE A 212 6.47 -22.53 31.79
C ILE A 212 6.69 -23.29 33.12
N CYS A 213 7.65 -24.22 33.12
CA CYS A 213 7.99 -25.05 34.28
C CYS A 213 8.78 -24.23 35.31
N MET A 214 8.16 -23.96 36.47
CA MET A 214 8.74 -23.22 37.60
C MET A 214 9.46 -24.15 38.60
N GLU A 215 8.98 -25.37 38.78
CA GLU A 215 9.57 -26.39 39.66
C GLU A 215 9.94 -27.62 38.81
N GLY A 216 11.24 -27.88 38.61
CA GLY A 216 11.73 -28.94 37.74
C GLY A 216 13.25 -29.14 37.82
N ILE A 217 13.80 -30.01 36.98
CA ILE A 217 15.24 -30.27 36.91
C ILE A 217 15.94 -29.00 36.41
N PHE A 218 16.97 -28.53 37.13
CA PHE A 218 17.76 -27.40 36.66
C PHE A 218 18.67 -27.83 35.49
N PRO A 219 18.59 -27.18 34.31
CA PRO A 219 19.44 -27.52 33.17
C PRO A 219 20.85 -26.96 33.37
N SER A 220 21.77 -27.79 33.86
CA SER A 220 23.18 -27.46 33.97
C SER A 220 23.81 -27.21 32.59
N ARG A 221 24.64 -26.17 32.49
CA ARG A 221 25.52 -25.97 31.32
C ARG A 221 26.74 -26.87 31.47
N ASN A 222 27.13 -27.53 30.37
CA ASN A 222 28.41 -28.23 30.23
C ASN A 222 29.52 -27.26 29.84
#